data_AF-A0A7X5N3S2-F1
#
_entry.id   AF-A0A7X5N3S2-F1
#
_cell.length_a   1.000
_cell.length_b   1.000
_cell.length_c   1.000
_cell.angle_alpha   90.00
_cell.angle_beta   90.00
_cell.angle_gamma   90.00
#
_symmetry.space_group_name_H-M   'P 1'
#
loop_
_entity.id
_entity.type
_entity.pdbx_description
1 polymer ?
#
loop_
_entity_poly.entity_id
_entity_poly.type
_entity_poly.pdbx_seq_one_letter_code
_entity_poly.pdbx_strand_id
1 'polypeptide(L)'
;AGTVWGKYYGPQNPEPGKQYPIVMFVHGAGYLQNVSQRYTPYFREQMFHNLLVQQGYIVLDLDYRASEGYGRDWRTAIYRNMGHPELEDYLDGLEWLVTQ
;
A
#
# COMPACT_ATOMS: atom_id res chain seq x y z
N ALA A 1 2.74 10.99 11.32
CA ALA A 1 1.67 10.28 12.04
C ALA A 1 2.01 8.80 12.00
N GLY A 2 2.43 8.20 13.11
CA GLY A 2 2.62 6.74 13.23
C GLY A 2 3.49 6.05 12.15
N THR A 3 3.29 4.74 12.04
CA THR A 3 3.86 3.87 11.00
C THR A 3 2.79 3.58 9.97
N VAL A 4 3.11 3.79 8.68
CA VAL A 4 2.27 3.35 7.55
C VAL A 4 2.50 1.87 7.32
N TRP A 5 1.44 1.08 7.33
CA TRP A 5 1.52 -0.36 7.10
C TRP A 5 1.16 -0.68 5.66
N GLY A 6 1.80 -1.70 5.10
CA GLY A 6 1.59 -2.09 3.71
C GLY A 6 1.75 -3.58 3.48
N LYS A 7 1.17 -4.08 2.39
CA LYS A 7 1.51 -5.34 1.75
C LYS A 7 2.41 -5.04 0.56
N TYR A 8 3.56 -5.71 0.52
CA TYR A 8 4.46 -5.70 -0.60
C TYR A 8 4.27 -6.97 -1.43
N TYR A 9 4.04 -6.80 -2.73
CA TYR A 9 4.01 -7.88 -3.70
C TYR A 9 5.15 -7.68 -4.69
N GLY A 10 6.12 -8.59 -4.67
CA GLY A 10 7.26 -8.54 -5.58
C GLY A 10 7.72 -9.95 -5.95
N PRO A 11 8.67 -10.06 -6.90
CA PRO A 11 9.22 -11.35 -7.28
C PRO A 11 9.91 -12.00 -6.09
N GLN A 12 9.73 -13.33 -5.93
CA GLN A 12 10.38 -14.09 -4.87
C GLN A 12 11.92 -14.01 -4.96
N ASN A 13 12.44 -13.93 -6.19
CA ASN A 13 13.86 -13.77 -6.49
C ASN A 13 14.04 -12.56 -7.41
N PRO A 14 14.25 -11.35 -6.86
CA PRO A 14 14.55 -10.16 -7.66
C PRO A 14 15.85 -10.33 -8.44
N GLU A 15 15.85 -9.90 -9.71
CA GLU A 15 17.03 -9.94 -10.57
C GLU A 15 17.95 -8.76 -10.24
N PRO A 16 19.23 -8.98 -9.88
CA PRO A 16 20.16 -7.89 -9.57
C PRO A 16 20.28 -6.90 -10.74
N GLY A 17 20.09 -5.61 -10.46
CA GLY A 17 20.20 -4.53 -11.45
C GLY A 17 18.97 -4.34 -12.34
N LYS A 18 17.93 -5.18 -12.22
CA LYS A 18 16.66 -4.99 -12.95
C LYS A 18 15.80 -3.93 -12.26
N GLN A 19 15.30 -2.98 -13.04
CA GLN A 19 14.29 -2.03 -12.60
C GLN A 19 12.89 -2.62 -12.85
N TYR A 20 12.03 -2.55 -11.85
CA TYR A 20 10.65 -3.02 -11.93
C TYR A 20 9.71 -1.82 -11.94
N PRO A 21 8.75 -1.73 -12.88
CA PRO A 21 7.67 -0.77 -12.77
C PRO A 21 6.85 -1.03 -11.49
N ILE A 22 6.51 0.04 -10.79
CA ILE A 22 5.77 -0.01 -9.51
C ILE A 22 4.32 0.39 -9.76
N VAL A 23 3.40 -0.43 -9.25
CA VAL A 23 1.96 -0.11 -9.17
C VAL A 23 1.62 0.18 -7.72
N MET A 24 1.07 1.35 -7.47
CA MET A 24 0.53 1.72 -6.16
C MET A 24 -0.95 1.35 -6.13
N PHE A 25 -1.34 0.42 -5.26
CA PHE A 25 -2.74 0.06 -5.08
C PHE A 25 -3.39 0.96 -4.03
N VAL A 26 -4.54 1.55 -4.40
CA VAL A 26 -5.37 2.36 -3.51
C VAL A 26 -6.61 1.58 -3.16
N HIS A 27 -6.70 1.08 -1.91
CA HIS A 27 -7.88 0.37 -1.47
C HIS A 27 -9.06 1.36 -1.40
N GLY A 28 -9.96 1.29 -2.38
CA GLY A 28 -11.05 2.26 -2.60
C GLY A 28 -12.15 2.30 -1.52
N ALA A 29 -11.91 1.67 -0.37
CA ALA A 29 -12.84 1.66 0.75
C ALA A 29 -12.74 2.88 1.68
N GLY A 30 -11.86 3.83 1.36
CA GLY A 30 -11.65 5.10 2.06
C GLY A 30 -11.15 4.93 3.49
N TYR A 31 -12.04 4.50 4.36
CA TYR A 31 -11.88 4.48 5.81
C TYR A 31 -11.75 3.05 6.38
N LEU A 32 -11.82 2.00 5.57
CA LEU A 32 -11.64 0.62 6.02
C LEU A 32 -10.16 0.25 6.14
N GLN A 33 -9.89 -0.84 6.86
CA GLN A 33 -8.55 -1.44 6.94
C GLN A 33 -8.37 -2.45 5.80
N ASN A 34 -7.24 -2.37 5.09
CA ASN A 34 -6.87 -3.35 4.08
C ASN A 34 -5.67 -4.22 4.51
N VAL A 35 -4.73 -3.67 5.28
CA VAL A 35 -3.51 -4.36 5.69
C VAL A 35 -3.75 -5.13 7.00
N SER A 36 -3.64 -6.44 6.93
CA SER A 36 -3.69 -7.33 8.08
C SER A 36 -2.93 -8.62 7.79
N GLN A 37 -2.62 -9.40 8.83
CA GLN A 37 -2.05 -10.75 8.70
C GLN A 37 -3.09 -11.85 8.42
N ARG A 38 -4.32 -11.48 8.06
CA ARG A 38 -5.43 -12.41 7.79
C ARG A 38 -5.58 -12.65 6.29
N TYR A 39 -6.38 -13.65 5.92
CA TYR A 39 -6.84 -13.75 4.55
C TYR A 39 -7.60 -12.48 4.15
N THR A 40 -7.21 -11.88 3.04
CA THR A 40 -7.71 -10.56 2.66
C THR A 40 -9.15 -10.65 2.14
N PRO A 41 -10.05 -9.73 2.52
CA PRO A 41 -11.35 -9.62 1.87
C PRO A 41 -11.22 -9.12 0.42
N TYR A 42 -10.11 -8.47 0.07
CA TYR A 42 -9.74 -8.04 -1.29
C TYR A 42 -9.06 -9.16 -2.08
N PHE A 43 -9.69 -10.34 -2.13
CA PHE A 43 -9.06 -11.51 -2.74
C PHE A 43 -8.88 -11.36 -4.26
N ARG A 44 -9.77 -10.63 -4.94
CA ARG A 44 -9.68 -10.39 -6.39
C ARG A 44 -8.52 -9.46 -6.71
N GLU A 45 -8.35 -8.43 -5.90
CA GLU A 45 -7.24 -7.47 -5.98
C GLU A 45 -5.93 -8.19 -5.68
N GLN A 46 -5.88 -9.04 -4.65
CA GLN A 46 -4.71 -9.87 -4.38
C GLN A 46 -4.37 -10.80 -5.55
N MET A 47 -5.36 -11.44 -6.20
CA MET A 47 -5.13 -12.24 -7.41
C MET A 47 -4.55 -11.38 -8.54
N PHE A 48 -5.08 -10.16 -8.73
CA PHE A 48 -4.57 -9.23 -9.73
C PHE A 48 -3.14 -8.74 -9.42
N HIS A 49 -2.82 -8.47 -8.15
CA HIS A 49 -1.47 -8.11 -7.73
C HIS A 49 -0.47 -9.24 -8.03
N ASN A 50 -0.85 -10.50 -7.77
CA ASN A 50 -0.01 -11.65 -8.14
C ASN A 50 0.17 -11.79 -9.66
N LEU A 51 -0.87 -11.50 -10.46
CA LEU A 51 -0.74 -11.45 -11.91
C LEU A 51 0.24 -10.35 -12.34
N LEU A 52 0.15 -9.14 -11.77
CA LEU A 52 1.08 -8.04 -12.05
C LEU A 52 2.53 -8.43 -11.71
N VAL A 53 2.75 -9.10 -10.58
CA VAL A 53 4.08 -9.62 -10.22
C VAL A 53 4.61 -10.60 -11.27
N GLN A 54 3.77 -11.50 -11.78
CA GLN A 54 4.16 -12.40 -12.88
C GLN A 54 4.48 -11.67 -14.19
N GLN A 55 3.90 -10.49 -14.40
CA GLN A 55 4.19 -9.62 -15.55
C GLN A 55 5.39 -8.68 -15.30
N GLY A 56 6.09 -8.83 -14.17
CA GLY A 56 7.30 -8.06 -13.87
C GLY A 56 7.04 -6.70 -13.23
N TYR A 57 5.90 -6.52 -12.55
CA TYR A 57 5.63 -5.34 -11.74
C TYR A 57 5.87 -5.62 -10.25
N ILE A 58 6.15 -4.57 -9.49
CA ILE A 58 6.01 -4.57 -8.04
C ILE A 58 4.68 -3.89 -7.70
N VAL A 59 3.95 -4.41 -6.71
CA VAL A 59 2.75 -3.76 -6.18
C VAL A 59 2.96 -3.38 -4.72
N LEU A 60 2.72 -2.13 -4.39
CA LEU A 60 2.68 -1.65 -3.02
C LEU A 60 1.24 -1.27 -2.66
N ASP A 61 0.74 -1.88 -1.59
CA ASP A 61 -0.64 -1.75 -1.13
C ASP A 61 -0.63 -1.29 0.33
N LEU A 62 -0.95 -0.02 0.57
CA LEU A 62 -0.78 0.65 1.86
C LEU A 62 -2.12 0.91 2.56
N ASP A 63 -2.14 0.78 3.88
CA ASP A 63 -3.14 1.46 4.71
C ASP A 63 -2.63 2.88 4.99
N TYR A 64 -3.21 3.86 4.30
CA TYR A 64 -2.91 5.28 4.46
C TYR A 64 -3.63 5.89 5.67
N ARG A 65 -3.18 7.08 6.10
CA ARG A 65 -3.85 7.89 7.14
C ARG A 65 -5.34 7.95 6.85
N ALA A 66 -6.13 7.63 7.88
CA ALA A 66 -7.58 7.42 7.89
C ALA A 66 -8.07 5.96 7.85
N SER A 67 -7.27 5.01 7.36
CA SER A 67 -7.61 3.58 7.44
C SER A 67 -7.97 3.17 8.87
N GLU A 68 -8.86 2.21 8.99
CA GLU A 68 -9.32 1.68 10.29
C GLU A 68 -8.19 0.92 11.02
N GLY A 69 -8.26 0.84 12.35
CA GLY A 69 -7.36 -0.01 13.14
C GLY A 69 -6.15 0.69 13.77
N TYR A 70 -5.93 1.98 13.48
CA TYR A 70 -4.72 2.73 13.90
C TYR A 70 -4.98 3.87 14.90
N GLY A 71 -6.19 3.94 15.46
CA GLY A 71 -6.56 4.90 16.50
C GLY A 71 -7.07 6.26 15.99
N ARG A 72 -7.47 7.13 16.92
CA ARG A 72 -8.17 8.39 16.63
C ARG A 72 -7.33 9.35 15.80
N ASP A 73 -6.08 9.59 16.19
CA ASP A 73 -5.25 10.61 15.54
C ASP A 73 -4.93 10.23 14.09
N TRP A 74 -4.72 8.93 13.83
CA TRP A 74 -4.62 8.39 12.48
C TRP A 74 -5.92 8.60 11.71
N ARG A 75 -7.06 8.24 12.31
CA ARG A 75 -8.39 8.33 11.71
C ARG A 75 -8.74 9.77 11.28
N THR A 76 -8.39 10.75 12.10
CA THR A 76 -8.77 12.15 11.88
C THR A 76 -7.70 12.97 11.15
N ALA A 77 -6.56 12.37 10.78
CA ALA A 77 -5.46 13.08 10.13
C ALA A 77 -5.86 13.76 8.80
N ILE A 78 -6.90 13.25 8.15
CA ILE A 78 -7.42 13.77 6.87
C ILE A 78 -8.63 14.71 7.03
N TYR A 79 -9.06 15.00 8.27
CA TYR A 79 -10.29 15.77 8.51
C TYR A 79 -10.17 17.18 7.91
N ARG A 80 -11.08 17.50 6.99
CA ARG A 80 -11.08 18.74 6.18
C ARG A 80 -9.79 18.95 5.36
N ASN A 81 -9.04 17.89 5.08
CA ASN A 81 -7.80 17.91 4.30
C ASN A 81 -7.62 16.61 3.50
N MET A 82 -8.70 16.07 2.93
CA MET A 82 -8.68 14.82 2.16
C MET A 82 -7.86 14.96 0.87
N GLY A 83 -7.12 13.91 0.53
CA GLY A 83 -6.31 13.83 -0.68
C GLY A 83 -4.92 14.44 -0.55
N HIS A 84 -4.48 14.78 0.66
CA HIS A 84 -3.15 15.33 0.92
C HIS A 84 -2.34 14.45 1.88
N PRO A 85 -2.72 14.25 3.16
CA PRO A 85 -2.03 13.30 4.05
C PRO A 85 -1.94 11.89 3.47
N GLU A 86 -3.00 11.41 2.83
CA GLU A 86 -3.03 10.07 2.22
C GLU A 86 -2.02 9.95 1.07
N LEU A 87 -1.87 11.02 0.27
CA LEU A 87 -0.93 11.06 -0.84
C LEU A 87 0.52 11.10 -0.34
N GLU A 88 0.79 11.86 0.71
CA GLU A 88 2.10 11.85 1.38
C GLU A 88 2.48 10.45 1.84
N ASP A 89 1.54 9.68 2.42
CA ASP A 89 1.82 8.31 2.88
C ASP A 89 2.20 7.37 1.72
N TYR A 90 1.61 7.59 0.53
CA TYR A 90 2.01 6.87 -0.68
C TYR A 90 3.39 7.27 -1.19
N LEU A 91 3.75 8.55 -1.09
CA LEU A 91 5.09 9.02 -1.44
C LEU A 91 6.14 8.47 -0.48
N ASP A 92 5.85 8.45 0.82
CA ASP A 92 6.71 7.84 1.85
C ASP A 92 6.92 6.34 1.57
N GLY A 93 5.85 5.63 1.20
CA GLY A 93 5.94 4.22 0.81
C GLY A 93 6.77 3.98 -0.46
N LEU A 94 6.67 4.89 -1.44
CA LEU A 94 7.50 4.86 -2.64
C LEU A 94 8.97 5.13 -2.32
N GLU A 95 9.27 6.12 -1.50
CA GLU A 95 10.63 6.44 -1.05
C GLU A 95 11.24 5.26 -0.29
N TRP A 96 10.48 4.63 0.61
CA TRP A 96 10.91 3.40 1.28
C TRP A 96 11.26 2.30 0.27
N LEU A 97 10.39 2.07 -0.72
CA LEU A 97 10.55 0.97 -1.68
C LEU A 97 11.78 1.15 -2.58
N VAL A 98 12.11 2.37 -3.01
CA VAL A 98 13.30 2.61 -3.86
C VAL A 98 14.63 2.47 -3.11
N THR A 99 14.60 2.40 -1.77
CA THR A 99 15.79 2.17 -0.94
C THR A 99 16.02 0.70 -0.58
N GLN A 100 15.13 -0.20 -0.98
CA GLN A 100 15.28 -1.65 -0.81
C GLN A 100 16.19 -2.26 -1.89
#